data_AF-A0A8J4QR72-F1
#
_entry.id   AF-A0A8J4QR72-F1
#
_cell.length_a   1.000
_cell.length_b   1.000
_cell.length_c   1.000
_cell.angle_alpha   90.00
_cell.angle_beta   90.00
_cell.angle_gamma   90.00
#
_symmetry.space_group_name_H-M   'P 1'
#
loop_
_entity.id
_entity.type
_entity.pdbx_description
1 polymer ?
#
loop_
_entity_poly.entity_id
_entity_poly.type
_entity_poly.pdbx_seq_one_letter_code
_entity_poly.pdbx_strand_id
1 'polypeptide(L)'
;MFVTKDREERQVRYGEREDMLDDMVVTHVERYERENMCEAPANMSVGWRDPGWIHDGIMKNLKKGARRLLSMKEPRHFSLPNSLSHSLSQTQSNTRRSPPSSMAQIALTSSATLVSFKA
;
A
#
# COMPACT_ATOMS: atom_id res chain seq x y z
N MET A 1 -16.14 -11.16 3.44
CA MET A 1 -15.77 -9.81 2.98
C MET A 1 -15.23 -8.92 4.11
N PHE A 2 -14.09 -8.27 3.89
CA PHE A 2 -13.53 -7.19 4.72
C PHE A 2 -12.67 -6.25 3.85
N VAL A 3 -12.25 -5.11 4.39
CA VAL A 3 -11.51 -4.07 3.65
C VAL A 3 -10.15 -3.80 4.29
N THR A 4 -9.11 -3.66 3.48
CA THR A 4 -7.79 -3.20 3.92
C THR A 4 -7.26 -2.05 3.05
N LYS A 5 -6.10 -1.49 3.43
CA LYS A 5 -5.47 -0.39 2.68
C LYS A 5 -4.60 -0.87 1.52
N ASP A 6 -4.20 -2.13 1.51
CA ASP A 6 -3.23 -2.70 0.57
C ASP A 6 -3.79 -3.91 -0.18
N ARG A 7 -3.18 -4.26 -1.31
CA ARG A 7 -3.64 -5.36 -2.18
C ARG A 7 -3.10 -6.73 -1.73
N GLU A 8 -2.34 -6.80 -0.64
CA GLU A 8 -1.64 -8.04 -0.34
C GLU A 8 -2.63 -9.17 -0.05
N GLU A 9 -2.26 -10.39 -0.43
CA GLU A 9 -3.11 -11.56 -0.19
C GLU A 9 -3.43 -11.67 1.32
N ARG A 10 -4.68 -11.97 1.61
CA ARG A 10 -5.15 -12.22 2.98
C ARG A 10 -5.77 -13.60 3.06
N GLN A 11 -5.66 -14.16 4.25
CA GLN A 11 -6.20 -15.47 4.56
C GLN A 11 -7.11 -15.34 5.78
N VAL A 12 -8.24 -16.04 5.74
CA VAL A 12 -9.15 -16.16 6.87
C VAL A 12 -9.05 -17.59 7.38
N ARG A 13 -8.72 -17.74 8.66
CA ARG A 13 -8.79 -19.03 9.36
C ARG A 13 -10.12 -19.13 10.10
N TYR A 14 -10.69 -20.32 10.14
CA TYR A 14 -11.96 -20.55 10.82
C TYR A 14 -12.03 -21.95 11.44
N GLY A 15 -12.89 -22.08 12.45
CA GLY A 15 -12.99 -23.31 13.24
C GLY A 15 -14.09 -23.27 14.28
N GLU A 16 -14.25 -24.34 15.05
CA GLU A 16 -15.26 -24.43 16.12
C GLU A 16 -14.78 -23.79 17.43
N ARG A 17 -13.46 -23.69 17.64
CA ARG A 17 -12.83 -23.12 18.85
C ARG A 17 -11.70 -22.17 18.47
N GLU A 18 -11.39 -21.22 19.35
CA GLU A 18 -10.44 -20.13 19.06
C GLU A 18 -9.00 -20.65 18.95
N ASP A 19 -8.67 -21.68 19.74
CA ASP A 19 -7.42 -22.42 19.71
C ASP A 19 -7.31 -23.38 18.51
N MET A 20 -8.39 -23.64 17.78
CA MET A 20 -8.45 -24.59 16.66
C MET A 20 -9.18 -24.01 15.45
N LEU A 21 -8.50 -23.11 14.74
CA LEU A 21 -8.94 -22.55 13.46
C LEU A 21 -8.29 -23.29 12.28
N ASP A 22 -8.54 -24.59 12.18
CA ASP A 22 -7.83 -25.50 11.27
C ASP A 22 -8.19 -25.31 9.80
N ASP A 23 -9.37 -24.78 9.52
CA ASP A 23 -9.79 -24.45 8.17
C ASP A 23 -9.24 -23.08 7.74
N MET A 24 -8.93 -22.92 6.45
CA MET A 24 -8.39 -21.68 5.90
C MET A 24 -8.98 -21.38 4.52
N VAL A 25 -9.18 -20.10 4.24
CA VAL A 25 -9.59 -19.58 2.94
C VAL A 25 -8.66 -18.47 2.52
N VAL A 26 -8.16 -18.55 1.28
CA VAL A 26 -7.51 -17.42 0.60
C VAL A 26 -8.60 -16.52 0.03
N THR A 27 -8.49 -15.22 0.25
CA THR A 27 -9.48 -14.25 -0.25
C THR A 27 -9.19 -13.84 -1.68
N HIS A 28 -10.23 -13.70 -2.51
CA HIS A 28 -10.19 -12.88 -3.71
C HIS A 28 -10.03 -11.41 -3.33
N VAL A 29 -9.24 -10.65 -4.10
CA VAL A 29 -8.95 -9.24 -3.81
C VAL A 29 -9.38 -8.38 -4.99
N GLU A 30 -10.26 -7.43 -4.71
CA GLU A 30 -10.82 -6.52 -5.72
C GLU A 30 -10.96 -5.10 -5.19
N ARG A 31 -11.14 -4.17 -6.11
CA ARG A 31 -11.55 -2.79 -5.82
C ARG A 31 -12.30 -2.26 -7.03
N TYR A 32 -13.06 -1.20 -6.81
CA TYR A 32 -13.60 -0.38 -7.88
C TYR A 32 -12.91 0.99 -7.85
N GLU A 33 -12.82 1.61 -9.01
CA GLU A 33 -12.32 2.96 -9.19
C GLU A 33 -13.47 3.95 -9.41
N ARG A 34 -13.14 5.24 -9.39
CA ARG A 34 -14.13 6.31 -9.59
C ARG A 34 -14.83 6.17 -10.92
N GLU A 35 -14.09 5.75 -11.94
CA GLU A 35 -14.54 5.58 -13.31
C GLU A 35 -15.54 4.42 -13.46
N ASN A 36 -15.63 3.52 -12.47
CA ASN A 36 -16.67 2.50 -12.43
C ASN A 36 -18.03 3.03 -11.96
N MET A 37 -18.10 4.26 -11.44
CA MET A 37 -19.35 4.88 -11.01
C MET A 37 -20.07 5.53 -12.19
N CYS A 38 -21.39 5.33 -12.30
CA CYS A 38 -22.16 5.79 -13.45
C CYS A 38 -22.36 7.31 -13.46
N GLU A 39 -22.75 7.90 -12.33
CA GLU A 39 -23.29 9.27 -12.28
C GLU A 39 -22.77 10.09 -11.08
N ALA A 40 -23.01 11.40 -11.15
CA ALA A 40 -22.75 12.33 -10.07
C ALA A 40 -23.68 12.05 -8.87
N PRO A 41 -23.21 12.23 -7.61
CA PRO A 41 -21.87 12.70 -7.24
C PRO A 41 -20.84 11.57 -7.13
N ALA A 42 -21.23 10.31 -7.30
CA ALA A 42 -20.38 9.14 -7.04
C ALA A 42 -19.17 9.06 -7.98
N ASN A 43 -19.32 9.47 -9.24
CA ASN A 43 -18.22 9.57 -10.20
C ASN A 43 -17.46 10.91 -10.14
N MET A 44 -17.87 11.82 -9.26
CA MET A 44 -17.23 13.12 -9.06
C MET A 44 -16.33 13.10 -7.83
N SER A 45 -15.31 13.97 -7.81
CA SER A 45 -14.38 14.08 -6.68
C SER A 45 -15.06 14.36 -5.34
N VAL A 46 -16.21 15.05 -5.33
CA VAL A 46 -16.97 15.39 -4.11
C VAL A 46 -17.61 14.15 -3.46
N GLY A 47 -18.16 13.24 -4.26
CA GLY A 47 -18.82 12.03 -3.77
C GLY A 47 -17.93 10.78 -3.74
N TRP A 48 -16.79 10.83 -4.44
CA TRP A 48 -15.85 9.71 -4.50
C TRP A 48 -14.94 9.63 -3.27
N ARG A 49 -14.78 8.42 -2.73
CA ARG A 49 -13.75 8.07 -1.74
C ARG A 49 -13.08 6.78 -2.18
N ASP A 50 -11.76 6.70 -2.01
CA ASP A 50 -11.04 5.45 -2.28
C ASP A 50 -11.57 4.35 -1.33
N PRO A 51 -12.09 3.23 -1.86
CA PRO A 51 -12.68 2.18 -1.04
C PRO A 51 -11.64 1.29 -0.35
N GLY A 52 -10.34 1.45 -0.65
CA GLY A 52 -9.30 0.51 -0.27
C GLY A 52 -9.32 -0.74 -1.15
N TRP A 53 -9.06 -1.89 -0.54
CA TRP A 53 -9.08 -3.20 -1.17
C TRP A 53 -10.07 -4.11 -0.45
N ILE A 54 -11.00 -4.67 -1.22
CA ILE A 54 -12.05 -5.58 -0.75
C ILE A 54 -11.51 -7.00 -0.87
N HIS A 55 -11.51 -7.71 0.25
CA HIS A 55 -11.13 -9.10 0.34
C HIS A 55 -12.38 -9.93 0.55
N ASP A 56 -12.69 -10.83 -0.39
CA ASP A 56 -13.82 -11.74 -0.25
C ASP A 56 -13.41 -13.21 -0.26
N GLY A 57 -13.98 -13.99 0.64
CA GLY A 57 -13.58 -15.36 0.92
C GLY A 57 -14.79 -16.23 1.23
N ILE A 58 -14.96 -17.31 0.49
CA ILE A 58 -16.09 -18.22 0.63
C ILE A 58 -15.66 -19.44 1.46
N MET A 59 -16.07 -19.47 2.72
CA MET A 59 -15.93 -20.66 3.58
C MET A 59 -16.87 -21.76 3.10
N LYS A 60 -16.35 -22.98 2.95
CA LYS A 60 -17.11 -24.14 2.45
C LYS A 60 -17.31 -25.18 3.56
N ASN A 61 -18.22 -26.12 3.35
CA ASN A 61 -18.43 -27.28 4.23
C ASN A 61 -18.80 -26.93 5.68
N LEU A 62 -19.53 -25.83 5.87
CA LEU A 62 -19.99 -25.43 7.20
C LEU A 62 -21.13 -26.35 7.67
N LYS A 63 -21.05 -26.80 8.93
CA LYS A 63 -22.12 -27.58 9.58
C LYS A 63 -23.30 -26.67 9.90
N LYS A 64 -24.50 -27.06 9.48
CA LYS A 64 -25.74 -26.31 9.76
C LYS A 64 -25.96 -26.20 11.28
N GLY A 65 -26.27 -24.99 11.74
CA GLY A 65 -26.58 -24.72 13.15
C GLY A 65 -25.36 -24.67 14.09
N ALA A 66 -24.14 -24.84 13.58
CA ALA A 66 -22.92 -24.75 14.38
C ALA A 66 -22.35 -23.32 14.35
N ARG A 67 -21.93 -22.82 15.53
CA ARG A 67 -21.13 -21.59 15.62
C ARG A 67 -19.73 -21.86 15.06
N ARG A 68 -19.19 -20.90 14.32
CA ARG A 68 -17.80 -20.89 13.86
C ARG A 68 -17.12 -19.59 14.27
N LEU A 69 -15.86 -19.69 14.67
CA LEU A 69 -14.97 -18.57 14.95
C LEU A 69 -14.12 -18.29 13.71
N LEU A 70 -13.78 -17.02 13.51
CA LEU A 70 -13.00 -16.55 12.37
C LEU A 70 -11.88 -15.65 12.86
N SER A 71 -10.71 -15.77 12.25
CA SER A 71 -9.60 -14.84 12.41
C SER A 71 -9.02 -14.50 11.05
N MET A 72 -8.81 -13.22 10.80
CA MET A 72 -7.97 -12.79 9.70
C MET A 72 -6.51 -13.04 10.06
N LYS A 73 -5.70 -13.36 9.06
CA LYS A 73 -4.26 -13.52 9.21
C LYS A 73 -3.58 -12.37 8.47
N GLU A 74 -2.72 -11.65 9.18
CA GLU A 74 -1.85 -10.63 8.62
C GLU A 74 -1.01 -11.20 7.46
N PRO A 75 -0.67 -10.34 6.49
CA PRO A 75 0.21 -10.73 5.40
C PRO A 75 1.54 -11.21 5.96
N ARG A 76 2.14 -12.15 5.24
CA ARG A 76 3.55 -12.45 5.46
C ARG A 76 4.37 -11.26 4.98
N HIS A 77 4.74 -10.37 5.89
CA HIS A 77 5.82 -9.42 5.63
C HIS A 77 7.10 -10.23 5.40
N PHE A 78 7.54 -10.28 4.15
CA PHE A 78 8.85 -10.81 3.81
C PHE A 78 9.86 -9.75 4.21
N SER A 79 10.29 -9.76 5.48
CA SER A 79 11.46 -9.00 5.89
C SER A 79 12.63 -9.48 5.06
N LEU A 80 13.12 -8.63 4.15
CA LEU A 80 14.33 -8.90 3.38
C LEU A 80 15.45 -9.29 4.37
N PRO A 81 16.19 -10.39 4.13
CA PRO A 81 17.37 -10.67 4.94
C PRO A 81 18.35 -9.50 4.78
N ASN A 82 18.91 -9.04 5.91
CA ASN A 82 19.86 -7.92 5.98
C ASN A 82 21.05 -8.05 5.00
N SER A 83 21.34 -9.24 4.48
CA SER A 83 22.40 -9.49 3.51
C SER A 83 22.22 -8.78 2.16
N LEU A 84 21.00 -8.35 1.80
CA LEU A 84 20.74 -7.60 0.57
C LEU A 84 20.82 -6.07 0.73
N SER A 85 20.88 -5.56 1.96
CA SER A 85 21.03 -4.12 2.23
C SER A 85 22.46 -3.61 2.00
N HIS A 86 23.46 -4.47 2.18
CA HIS A 86 24.87 -4.10 2.05
C HIS A 86 25.35 -3.97 0.60
N SER A 87 24.69 -4.60 -0.38
CA SER A 87 25.11 -4.53 -1.78
C SER A 87 24.65 -3.26 -2.52
N LEU A 88 23.61 -2.58 -2.04
CA LEU A 88 23.04 -1.38 -2.68
C LEU A 88 23.72 -0.08 -2.27
N SER A 89 24.62 -0.09 -1.28
CA SER A 89 25.33 1.10 -0.80
C SER A 89 26.64 1.42 -1.55
N GLN A 90 27.14 0.52 -2.40
CA GLN A 90 28.51 0.63 -2.94
C GLN A 90 28.61 1.12 -4.41
N THR A 91 27.51 1.43 -5.09
CA THR A 91 27.56 1.85 -6.52
C THR A 91 27.42 3.35 -6.78
N GLN A 92 27.51 4.22 -5.76
CA GLN A 92 27.51 5.69 -5.96
C GLN A 92 28.70 6.39 -5.31
N SER A 93 29.92 6.09 -5.74
CA SER A 93 31.04 7.03 -5.51
C SER A 93 32.25 6.74 -6.41
N ASN A 94 32.13 6.93 -7.72
CA ASN A 94 33.27 7.41 -8.52
C ASN A 94 32.85 7.73 -9.96
N THR A 95 32.78 9.01 -10.31
CA THR A 95 33.47 9.57 -11.49
C THR A 95 33.40 11.10 -11.38
N ARG A 96 34.44 11.72 -10.82
CA ARG A 96 34.79 13.11 -11.17
C ARG A 96 35.39 13.08 -12.58
N ARG A 97 34.73 13.69 -13.55
CA ARG A 97 35.41 14.31 -14.70
C ARG A 97 34.82 15.70 -14.91
N SER A 98 35.73 16.66 -14.94
CA SER A 98 35.55 18.08 -15.24
C SER A 98 34.83 18.32 -16.58
N PRO A 99 34.04 19.40 -16.72
CA PRO A 99 33.50 19.80 -18.01
C PRO A 99 34.51 20.69 -18.78
N PRO A 100 34.63 20.57 -20.12
CA PRO A 100 35.21 21.63 -20.92
C PRO A 100 34.16 22.69 -21.26
N SER A 101 34.67 23.92 -21.36
CA SER A 101 34.08 25.17 -21.81
C SER A 101 33.10 25.06 -23.00
N SER A 102 31.91 25.65 -22.87
CA SER A 102 31.33 26.58 -23.87
C SER A 102 29.94 27.07 -23.42
N MET A 103 29.80 28.40 -23.36
CA MET A 103 28.56 29.17 -23.56
C MET A 103 27.32 28.86 -22.71
N ALA A 104 27.07 29.70 -21.71
CA ALA A 104 25.84 30.51 -21.62
C ALA A 104 25.94 31.45 -20.43
N GLN A 105 26.08 32.75 -20.72
CA GLN A 105 25.74 33.80 -19.77
C GLN A 105 24.23 33.81 -19.56
N ILE A 106 23.77 34.06 -18.33
CA ILE A 106 22.76 35.07 -18.00
C ILE A 106 22.92 35.39 -16.52
N ALA A 107 23.00 36.68 -16.24
CA ALA A 107 23.42 37.28 -14.99
C ALA A 107 22.40 37.15 -13.85
N LEU A 108 22.94 37.08 -12.63
CA LEU A 108 22.28 37.27 -11.35
C LEU A 108 21.89 38.74 -11.14
N THR A 109 20.69 38.99 -10.62
CA THR A 109 20.39 40.04 -9.62
C THR A 109 19.25 39.49 -8.73
N SER A 110 19.53 38.91 -7.57
CA SER A 110 19.62 39.52 -6.23
C SER A 110 18.42 40.36 -5.77
N SER A 111 17.54 39.76 -4.96
CA SER A 111 17.11 40.29 -3.64
C SER A 111 16.07 39.36 -3.01
N ALA A 112 16.48 38.56 -2.02
CA ALA A 112 15.55 37.89 -1.11
C ALA A 112 15.60 38.63 0.22
N THR A 113 14.58 39.44 0.49
CA THR A 113 14.37 40.13 1.75
C THR A 113 13.97 39.11 2.82
N LEU A 114 14.75 39.07 3.89
CA LEU A 114 14.50 38.34 5.12
C LEU A 114 13.34 39.01 5.88
N VAL A 115 12.26 38.28 6.18
CA VAL A 115 11.33 38.67 7.24
C VAL A 115 11.16 37.50 8.20
N SER A 116 11.82 37.63 9.35
CA SER A 116 11.50 36.87 10.56
C SER A 116 10.16 37.34 11.11
N PHE A 117 9.31 36.40 11.50
CA PHE A 117 8.33 36.63 12.55
C PHE A 117 8.50 35.54 13.60
N LYS A 118 8.77 35.97 14.83
CA LYS A 118 8.82 35.15 16.03
C LYS A 118 8.11 35.93 17.13
N ALA A 119 7.00 35.40 17.61
CA ALA A 119 6.48 35.44 18.98
C ALA A 119 5.17 34.66 18.98
#